data_AF-A0A9P5NJK7-F1
#
_entry.id   AF-A0A9P5NJK7-F1
#
_cell.length_a   1.000
_cell.length_b   1.000
_cell.length_c   1.000
_cell.angle_alpha   90.00
_cell.angle_beta   90.00
_cell.angle_gamma   90.00
#
_symmetry.space_group_name_H-M   'P 1'
#
loop_
_entity.id
_entity.type
_entity.pdbx_description
1 polymer ?
#
loop_
_entity_poly.entity_id
_entity_poly.type
_entity_poly.pdbx_seq_one_letter_code
_entity_poly.pdbx_strand_id
1 'polypeptide(L)'
;MSTSEPTKESTEKVIANAKRVCQIIKLKPSYESSYIQIHANPWPGLDYEDDMKKIAEDPDTQRWWKVTDEMQESLVEGAEGSGTDLPWWKDLPEVFRFDGQVRGL
;
A
#
# COMPACT_ATOMS: atom_id res chain seq x y z
N MET A 1 -17.44 -12.38 20.21
CA MET A 1 -16.09 -12.74 20.64
C MET A 1 -15.39 -11.43 21.01
N SER A 2 -14.96 -11.27 22.27
CA SER A 2 -14.32 -10.03 22.74
C SER A 2 -12.82 -10.16 22.48
N THR A 3 -12.29 -9.37 21.56
CA THR A 3 -10.85 -9.21 21.37
C THR A 3 -10.34 -8.30 22.49
N SER A 4 -9.51 -8.85 23.38
CA SER A 4 -8.84 -8.07 24.42
C SER A 4 -7.74 -7.21 23.80
N GLU A 5 -7.47 -6.05 24.40
CA GLU A 5 -6.43 -5.13 23.94
C GLU A 5 -5.03 -5.79 24.02
N PRO A 6 -4.17 -5.58 23.01
CA PRO A 6 -2.83 -6.16 22.99
C PRO A 6 -1.95 -5.57 24.10
N THR A 7 -1.11 -6.43 24.71
CA THR A 7 -0.11 -6.00 25.69
C THR A 7 1.10 -5.37 25.00
N LYS A 8 1.86 -4.55 25.74
CA LYS A 8 3.09 -3.91 25.21
C LYS A 8 4.08 -4.92 24.59
N GLU A 9 4.26 -6.07 25.24
CA GLU A 9 5.13 -7.15 24.75
C GLU A 9 4.59 -7.80 23.47
N SER A 10 3.27 -7.96 23.33
CA SER A 10 2.68 -8.49 22.10
C SER A 10 2.75 -7.47 20.96
N THR A 11 2.62 -6.18 21.25
CA THR A 11 2.79 -5.10 20.27
C THR A 11 4.24 -5.01 19.77
N GLU A 12 5.23 -5.07 20.66
CA GLU A 12 6.65 -5.04 20.28
C GLU A 12 7.05 -6.23 19.41
N LYS A 13 6.56 -7.42 19.72
CA LYS A 13 6.79 -8.63 18.92
C LYS A 13 6.14 -8.57 17.53
N VAL A 14 4.98 -7.91 17.41
CA VAL A 14 4.32 -7.65 16.11
C VAL A 14 5.16 -6.71 15.26
N ILE A 15 5.67 -5.63 15.83
CA ILE A 15 6.51 -4.65 15.10
C ILE A 15 7.82 -5.29 14.62
N ALA A 16 8.47 -6.08 15.47
CA ALA A 16 9.72 -6.76 15.12
C ALA A 16 9.55 -7.74 13.93
N ASN A 17 8.38 -8.38 13.81
CA ASN A 17 8.10 -9.36 12.75
C ASN A 17 7.31 -8.78 11.56
N ALA A 18 6.98 -7.49 11.57
CA ALA A 18 6.26 -6.87 10.47
C ALA A 18 7.11 -6.92 9.19
N LYS A 19 6.50 -7.43 8.11
CA LYS A 19 7.06 -7.34 6.76
C LYS A 19 6.88 -5.91 6.26
N ARG A 20 7.97 -5.24 5.90
CA ARG A 20 7.91 -3.97 5.18
C ARG A 20 7.97 -4.22 3.69
N VAL A 21 7.23 -3.41 2.95
CA VAL A 21 7.16 -3.45 1.49
C VAL A 21 7.47 -2.05 1.00
N CYS A 22 8.41 -1.94 0.07
CA CYS A 22 8.74 -0.69 -0.61
C CYS A 22 8.44 -0.91 -2.08
N GLN A 23 7.62 -0.04 -2.66
CA GLN A 23 7.30 -0.08 -4.08
C GLN A 23 7.42 1.31 -4.68
N ILE A 24 7.70 1.35 -5.98
CA ILE A 24 7.78 2.59 -6.75
C ILE A 24 6.90 2.50 -7.99
N ILE A 25 6.30 3.64 -8.32
CA ILE A 25 5.59 3.91 -9.56
C ILE A 25 6.06 5.27 -10.09
N LYS A 26 6.00 5.47 -11.39
CA LYS A 26 6.25 6.79 -11.97
C LYS A 26 4.92 7.53 -12.08
N LEU A 27 4.89 8.78 -11.64
CA LEU A 27 3.77 9.68 -11.86
C LEU A 27 4.00 10.49 -13.15
N LYS A 28 2.97 10.61 -13.98
CA LYS A 28 2.98 11.52 -15.13
C LYS A 28 2.93 12.97 -14.65
N PRO A 29 3.89 13.84 -15.03
CA PRO A 29 3.98 15.20 -14.46
C PRO A 29 2.70 16.03 -14.62
N SER A 30 1.95 15.85 -15.72
CA SER A 30 0.70 16.58 -15.97
C SER A 30 -0.41 16.28 -14.95
N TYR A 31 -0.28 15.19 -14.18
CA TYR A 31 -1.28 14.77 -13.20
C TYR A 31 -0.88 15.05 -11.75
N GLU A 32 0.28 15.65 -11.48
CA GLU A 32 0.81 15.83 -10.12
C GLU A 32 -0.22 16.45 -9.16
N SER A 33 -0.76 17.62 -9.52
CA SER A 33 -1.76 18.32 -8.69
C SER A 33 -3.03 17.49 -8.49
N SER A 34 -3.54 16.85 -9.54
CA SER A 34 -4.74 16.00 -9.46
C SER A 34 -4.50 14.77 -8.59
N TYR A 35 -3.33 14.14 -8.73
CA TYR A 35 -2.92 12.99 -7.96
C TYR A 35 -2.85 13.30 -6.47
N ILE A 36 -2.26 14.44 -6.10
CA ILE A 36 -2.23 14.92 -4.71
C ILE A 36 -3.67 15.14 -4.18
N GLN A 37 -4.53 15.78 -4.97
CA GLN A 37 -5.90 16.08 -4.57
C GLN A 37 -6.73 14.82 -4.29
N ILE A 38 -6.67 13.82 -5.17
CA ILE A 38 -7.44 12.57 -4.99
C ILE A 38 -6.91 11.73 -3.83
N HIS A 39 -5.60 11.79 -3.52
CA HIS A 39 -5.01 11.07 -2.38
C HIS A 39 -5.20 11.80 -1.05
N ALA A 40 -5.46 13.11 -1.07
CA ALA A 40 -5.83 13.85 0.14
C ALA A 40 -7.22 13.46 0.66
N ASN A 41 -8.10 12.97 -0.22
CA ASN A 41 -9.46 12.50 0.11
C ASN A 41 -9.75 11.20 -0.67
N PRO A 42 -9.13 10.07 -0.27
CA PRO A 42 -9.40 8.79 -0.94
C PRO A 42 -10.90 8.46 -0.84
N TRP A 43 -11.42 7.73 -1.82
CA TRP A 43 -12.85 7.42 -1.86
C TRP A 43 -13.31 6.77 -0.54
N PRO A 44 -14.45 7.22 0.05
CA PRO A 44 -14.96 6.65 1.28
C PRO A 44 -15.43 5.22 1.03
N GLY A 45 -14.90 4.26 1.79
CA GLY A 45 -15.16 2.83 1.61
C GLY A 45 -13.90 1.97 1.52
N LEU A 46 -12.72 2.60 1.35
CA LEU A 46 -11.43 1.90 1.40
C LEU A 46 -11.06 1.59 2.86
N ASP A 47 -11.29 0.35 3.30
CA ASP A 47 -10.80 -0.17 4.58
C ASP A 47 -9.55 -1.01 4.32
N TYR A 48 -8.39 -0.47 4.71
CA TYR A 48 -7.10 -1.14 4.52
C TYR A 48 -7.08 -2.62 4.97
N GLU A 49 -7.77 -2.99 6.05
CA GLU A 49 -7.72 -4.37 6.57
C GLU A 49 -8.66 -5.34 5.83
N ASP A 50 -9.79 -4.85 5.33
CA ASP A 50 -10.77 -5.64 4.57
C ASP A 50 -10.46 -5.64 3.07
N ASP A 51 -9.95 -4.53 2.54
CA ASP A 51 -9.52 -4.38 1.14
C ASP A 51 -8.35 -5.31 0.84
N MET A 52 -7.36 -5.43 1.73
CA MET A 52 -6.19 -6.31 1.51
C MET A 52 -6.55 -7.80 1.40
N LYS A 53 -7.75 -8.22 1.83
CA LYS A 53 -8.21 -9.62 1.70
C LYS A 53 -8.93 -9.88 0.37
N LYS A 54 -9.40 -8.85 -0.34
CA LYS A 54 -10.25 -8.96 -1.54
C LYS A 54 -9.97 -7.89 -2.61
N ILE A 55 -8.79 -7.26 -2.57
CA ILE A 55 -8.50 -5.99 -3.26
C ILE A 55 -8.77 -6.03 -4.77
N ALA A 56 -8.50 -7.17 -5.42
CA ALA A 56 -8.72 -7.33 -6.85
C ALA A 56 -10.19 -7.51 -7.23
N GLU A 57 -11.05 -7.95 -6.30
CA GLU A 57 -12.47 -8.24 -6.53
C GLU A 57 -13.39 -7.10 -6.07
N ASP A 58 -12.88 -6.16 -5.29
CA ASP A 58 -13.65 -5.02 -4.80
C ASP A 58 -13.96 -4.00 -5.92
N PRO A 59 -15.24 -3.73 -6.24
CA PRO A 59 -15.61 -2.83 -7.34
C PRO A 59 -15.16 -1.39 -7.12
N ASP A 60 -15.05 -0.91 -5.88
CA ASP A 60 -14.62 0.47 -5.61
C ASP A 60 -13.10 0.62 -5.76
N THR A 61 -12.33 -0.39 -5.36
CA THR A 61 -10.89 -0.52 -5.65
C THR A 61 -10.63 -0.59 -7.15
N GLN A 62 -11.40 -1.39 -7.91
CA GLN A 62 -11.26 -1.45 -9.36
C GLN A 62 -11.58 -0.11 -10.04
N ARG A 63 -12.57 0.65 -9.54
CA ARG A 63 -12.86 2.01 -10.03
C ARG A 63 -11.71 2.95 -9.73
N TRP A 64 -11.12 2.85 -8.54
CA TRP A 64 -9.97 3.65 -8.12
C TRP A 64 -8.75 3.39 -9.01
N TRP A 65 -8.47 2.12 -9.34
CA TRP A 65 -7.40 1.75 -10.27
C TRP A 65 -7.57 2.37 -11.65
N LYS A 66 -8.79 2.36 -12.22
CA LYS A 66 -9.02 3.01 -13.52
C LYS A 66 -8.65 4.49 -13.53
N VAL A 67 -8.92 5.21 -12.44
CA VAL A 67 -8.58 6.63 -12.31
C VAL A 67 -7.08 6.82 -12.11
N THR A 68 -6.46 6.01 -11.25
CA THR A 68 -5.07 6.21 -10.85
C THR A 68 -4.06 5.65 -11.86
N ASP A 69 -4.35 4.54 -12.52
CA ASP A 69 -3.51 3.94 -13.57
C ASP A 69 -3.30 4.93 -14.73
N GLU A 70 -4.31 5.73 -15.09
CA GLU A 70 -4.18 6.78 -16.12
C GLU A 70 -3.14 7.84 -15.78
N MET A 71 -2.93 8.11 -14.49
CA MET A 71 -1.98 9.11 -14.00
C MET A 71 -0.56 8.55 -13.85
N GLN A 72 -0.42 7.23 -13.89
CA GLN A 72 0.80 6.51 -13.55
C GLN A 72 1.44 5.85 -14.78
N GLU A 73 2.71 5.49 -14.64
CA GLU A 73 3.46 4.62 -15.55
C GLU A 73 4.20 3.56 -14.73
N SER A 74 4.01 2.29 -15.09
CA SER A 74 4.73 1.20 -14.44
C SER A 74 6.22 1.19 -14.78
N LEU A 75 7.02 0.73 -13.82
CA LEU A 75 8.43 0.38 -14.00
C LEU A 75 8.65 -1.13 -14.15
N VAL A 76 7.56 -1.91 -14.16
CA VAL A 76 7.53 -3.33 -14.48
C VAL A 76 7.31 -3.47 -15.98
N GLU A 77 8.23 -4.14 -16.66
CA GLU A 77 8.18 -4.32 -18.11
C GLU A 77 6.93 -5.12 -18.51
N GLY A 78 6.15 -4.56 -19.44
CA GLY A 78 4.92 -5.20 -19.94
C GLY A 78 3.70 -5.06 -19.04
N ALA A 79 3.79 -4.39 -17.89
CA ALA A 79 2.61 -4.12 -17.07
C ALA A 79 1.70 -3.10 -17.74
N GLU A 80 0.38 -3.37 -17.76
CA GLU A 80 -0.62 -2.55 -18.46
C GLU A 80 -1.68 -1.92 -17.53
N GLY A 81 -1.70 -2.31 -16.25
CA GLY A 81 -2.53 -1.70 -15.21
C GLY A 81 -2.55 -2.50 -13.91
N SER A 82 -3.14 -1.93 -12.85
CA SER A 82 -3.24 -2.53 -11.51
C SER A 82 -4.10 -3.81 -11.45
N GLY A 83 -4.97 -4.02 -12.43
CA GLY A 83 -5.85 -5.19 -12.54
C GLY A 83 -5.38 -6.29 -13.50
N THR A 84 -4.10 -6.32 -13.86
CA THR A 84 -3.54 -7.29 -14.81
C THR A 84 -2.71 -8.38 -14.11
N ASP A 85 -2.26 -9.39 -14.86
CA ASP A 85 -1.45 -10.49 -14.33
C ASP A 85 -0.07 -10.04 -13.83
N LEU A 86 0.44 -8.91 -14.35
CA LEU A 86 1.72 -8.33 -13.94
C LEU A 86 1.52 -7.29 -12.84
N PRO A 87 2.44 -7.21 -11.87
CA PRO A 87 2.37 -6.19 -10.84
C PRO A 87 2.53 -4.80 -11.46
N TRP A 88 1.66 -3.88 -11.08
CA TRP A 88 1.72 -2.50 -11.57
C TRP A 88 2.80 -1.68 -10.87
N TRP A 89 2.99 -1.88 -9.57
CA TRP A 89 4.02 -1.23 -8.77
C TRP A 89 5.28 -2.09 -8.72
N LYS A 90 6.46 -1.46 -8.86
CA LYS A 90 7.74 -2.17 -8.82
C LYS A 90 8.27 -2.29 -7.40
N ASP A 91 8.45 -3.52 -6.93
CA ASP A 91 9.08 -3.81 -5.64
C ASP A 91 10.54 -3.38 -5.60
N LEU A 92 10.97 -2.88 -4.43
CA LEU A 92 12.36 -2.60 -4.11
C LEU A 92 12.84 -3.45 -2.93
N PRO A 93 14.10 -3.93 -2.96
CA PRO A 93 14.64 -4.69 -1.84
C PRO A 93 14.84 -3.81 -0.62
N GLU A 94 14.45 -4.33 0.55
CA GLU A 94 14.88 -3.78 1.82
C GLU A 94 16.37 -4.09 2.01
N VAL A 95 17.22 -3.06 1.88
CA VAL A 95 18.68 -3.20 2.03
C VAL A 95 19.20 -2.84 3.42
N PHE A 96 18.35 -2.22 4.24
CA PHE A 96 18.70 -1.79 5.60
C PHE A 96 17.46 -1.75 6.49
N ARG A 97 17.61 -2.20 7.75
CA ARG A 97 16.61 -2.17 8.82
C ARG A 97 17.26 -1.70 10.10
N PHE A 98 16.63 -0.75 10.77
CA PHE A 98 16.97 -0.41 12.14
C PHE A 98 15.68 -0.30 12.95
N ASP A 99 15.45 -1.28 13.83
CA ASP A 99 14.27 -1.32 14.71
C ASP A 99 14.47 -0.54 16.02
N GLY A 100 15.64 0.06 16.20
CA GLY A 100 16.03 0.62 17.49
C GLY A 100 16.22 -0.47 18.56
N GLN A 101 16.69 -0.04 19.73
CA GLN A 101 16.66 -0.87 20.93
C GLN A 101 15.39 -0.48 21.69
N VAL A 102 14.48 -1.42 21.95
CA VAL A 102 13.52 -1.25 23.05
C VAL A 102 14.31 -1.41 24.35
N ARG A 103 15.04 -0.37 24.73
CA ARG A 103 15.68 -0.33 26.04
C ARG A 103 14.66 0.18 27.03
N GLY A 104 14.17 -0.72 27.87
CA GLY A 104 13.49 -0.38 29.10
C GLY A 104 14.38 0.55 29.94
N LEU A 105 13.89 1.77 30.13
CA LEU A 105 14.07 2.55 31.34
C LEU A 105 12.71 2.63 32.02
#